data_AF-A0AAW6C8D2-F1
#
_entry.id   AF-A0AAW6C8D2-F1
#
_cell.length_a   1.000
_cell.length_b   1.000
_cell.length_c   1.000
_cell.angle_alpha   90.00
_cell.angle_beta   90.00
_cell.angle_gamma   90.00
#
_symmetry.space_group_name_H-M   'P 1'
#
loop_
_entity.id
_entity.type
_entity.pdbx_description
1 polymer ?
#
loop_
_entity_poly.entity_id
_entity_poly.type
_entity_poly.pdbx_seq_one_letter_code
_entity_poly.pdbx_strand_id
1 'polypeptide(L)'
;MVDVRELASDLAGSAHVMVIDWDVTYEFSRIVGDEWSCFGGAVRIYWPELFDFETDDPYVHPLYTAQTIRRNFYPSEFEKELKKIIRARNAGQVIAWNRFGIRFYVEAEQMRMLSVSGEESTEELLKQCREQLCRVHESQEEYKALAETYYADMVACQEDSQALQKQMTAMTEMLNRQRREIARLNGRAEQPPVDLGYEQMAKWVEQYYPDRLYLHPRAVRALKSAVYQNPSMVYRCLILLAEDYYDYRMGRINRDTFLQCYAKVDPGLSECGFGGASDILEQGDEYYITYGGKRRLLERHLKKGVNHNALYCLRIYFFWDEKSSHVVIGSLPGHLRSSLT
;
A
#
# COMPACT_ATOMS: atom_id res chain seq x y z
N MET A 1 -2.82 -19.36 22.39
CA MET A 1 -2.33 -19.01 21.04
C MET A 1 -1.95 -17.55 20.96
N VAL A 2 -2.57 -16.66 21.75
CA VAL A 2 -1.93 -15.47 22.33
C VAL A 2 -2.61 -15.26 23.69
N ASP A 3 -1.88 -14.97 24.77
CA ASP A 3 -2.49 -14.48 26.01
C ASP A 3 -2.82 -12.99 25.85
N VAL A 4 -4.09 -12.73 25.55
CA VAL A 4 -4.58 -11.39 25.25
C VAL A 4 -4.50 -10.49 26.47
N ARG A 5 -4.76 -11.03 27.68
CA ARG A 5 -4.79 -10.21 28.89
C ARG A 5 -3.38 -9.77 29.26
N GLU A 6 -2.42 -10.68 29.19
CA GLU A 6 -1.01 -10.36 29.41
C GLU A 6 -0.52 -9.37 28.34
N LEU A 7 -0.83 -9.62 27.06
CA LEU A 7 -0.44 -8.73 25.97
C LEU A 7 -1.02 -7.32 26.11
N ALA A 8 -2.30 -7.21 26.50
CA ALA A 8 -2.96 -5.92 26.74
C ALA A 8 -2.30 -5.16 27.91
N SER A 9 -1.95 -5.86 28.99
CA SER A 9 -1.23 -5.29 30.13
C SER A 9 0.16 -4.79 29.70
N ASP A 10 0.91 -5.58 28.94
CA ASP A 10 2.27 -5.26 28.49
C ASP A 10 2.33 -4.11 27.46
N LEU A 11 1.24 -3.88 26.75
CA LEU A 11 1.09 -2.84 25.73
C LEU A 11 0.29 -1.63 26.22
N ALA A 12 -0.04 -1.57 27.50
CA ALA A 12 -0.74 -0.44 28.09
C ALA A 12 -0.04 0.88 27.76
N GLY A 13 -0.80 1.85 27.23
CA GLY A 13 -0.29 3.15 26.78
C GLY A 13 0.39 3.17 25.41
N SER A 14 0.63 2.00 24.77
CA SER A 14 1.22 1.89 23.44
C SER A 14 0.27 1.35 22.37
N ALA A 15 -0.70 0.51 22.75
CA ALA A 15 -1.71 -0.02 21.84
C ALA A 15 -2.99 -0.44 22.57
N HIS A 16 -4.10 -0.47 21.83
CA HIS A 16 -5.33 -1.12 22.27
C HIS A 16 -5.36 -2.55 21.76
N VAL A 17 -5.53 -3.51 22.66
CA VAL A 17 -5.65 -4.94 22.33
C VAL A 17 -7.11 -5.35 22.51
N MET A 18 -7.73 -5.88 21.45
CA MET A 18 -9.12 -6.30 21.44
C MET A 18 -9.25 -7.73 20.95
N VAL A 19 -10.24 -8.46 21.50
CA VAL A 19 -10.66 -9.78 21.03
C VAL A 19 -12.03 -9.61 20.42
N ILE A 20 -12.19 -10.12 19.20
CA ILE A 20 -13.46 -10.15 18.51
C ILE A 20 -13.96 -11.59 18.61
N ASP A 21 -15.20 -11.74 19.08
CA ASP A 21 -15.85 -13.04 19.13
C ASP A 21 -16.13 -13.56 17.71
N TRP A 22 -16.16 -14.88 17.58
CA TRP A 22 -16.23 -15.56 16.29
C TRP A 22 -17.49 -15.19 15.49
N ASP A 23 -18.63 -15.06 16.16
CA ASP A 23 -19.91 -14.68 15.57
C ASP A 23 -19.90 -13.23 15.04
N VAL A 24 -19.24 -12.31 15.76
CA VAL A 24 -19.10 -10.91 15.35
C VAL A 24 -18.13 -10.75 14.17
N THR A 25 -17.16 -11.67 14.04
CA THR A 25 -16.12 -11.59 13.00
C THR A 25 -16.70 -11.55 11.59
N TYR A 26 -17.75 -12.33 11.32
CA TYR A 26 -18.38 -12.36 10.00
C TYR A 26 -19.07 -11.04 9.64
N GLU A 27 -19.82 -10.46 10.57
CA GLU A 27 -20.46 -9.17 10.34
C GLU A 27 -19.43 -8.04 10.22
N PHE A 28 -18.34 -8.09 11.00
CA PHE A 28 -17.23 -7.16 10.82
C PHE A 28 -16.62 -7.26 9.42
N SER A 29 -16.27 -8.46 8.94
CA SER A 29 -15.77 -8.67 7.57
C SER A 29 -16.72 -8.18 6.49
N ARG A 30 -18.04 -8.31 6.69
CA ARG A 30 -19.03 -7.77 5.76
C ARG A 30 -19.02 -6.25 5.69
N ILE A 31 -18.77 -5.58 6.82
CA ILE A 31 -18.74 -4.12 6.92
C ILE A 31 -17.45 -3.57 6.31
N VAL A 32 -16.28 -4.14 6.68
CA VAL A 32 -14.98 -3.56 6.30
C VAL A 32 -14.33 -4.20 5.07
N GLY A 33 -14.85 -5.34 4.60
CA GLY A 33 -14.24 -6.16 3.56
C GLY A 33 -13.37 -7.30 4.12
N ASP A 34 -13.22 -8.37 3.34
CA ASP A 34 -12.48 -9.57 3.77
C ASP A 34 -10.98 -9.25 3.95
N GLU A 35 -10.46 -8.33 3.14
CA GLU A 35 -9.08 -7.86 3.17
C GLU A 35 -8.76 -7.10 4.46
N TRP A 36 -9.78 -6.51 5.09
CA TRP A 36 -9.64 -5.83 6.36
C TRP A 36 -9.95 -6.70 7.57
N SER A 37 -10.39 -7.93 7.37
CA SER A 37 -10.87 -8.80 8.45
C SER A 37 -9.75 -9.41 9.30
N CYS A 38 -10.13 -9.94 10.47
CA CYS A 38 -9.27 -10.74 11.34
C CYS A 38 -10.06 -11.94 11.83
N PHE A 39 -9.62 -13.17 11.54
CA PHE A 39 -10.43 -14.38 11.75
C PHE A 39 -9.62 -15.59 12.20
N GLY A 40 -10.29 -16.61 12.75
CA GLY A 40 -9.71 -17.94 12.95
C GLY A 40 -8.52 -17.98 13.91
N GLY A 41 -8.52 -17.10 14.92
CA GLY A 41 -7.40 -16.94 15.84
C GLY A 41 -6.19 -16.22 15.23
N ALA A 42 -6.38 -15.52 14.12
CA ALA A 42 -5.41 -14.56 13.61
C ALA A 42 -5.26 -13.35 14.53
N VAL A 43 -4.16 -12.62 14.36
CA VAL A 43 -3.91 -11.34 15.01
C VAL A 43 -3.67 -10.29 13.93
N ARG A 44 -4.44 -9.20 13.96
CA ARG A 44 -4.31 -8.08 13.03
C ARG A 44 -3.92 -6.81 13.76
N ILE A 45 -2.99 -6.05 13.20
CA ILE A 45 -2.55 -4.75 13.74
C ILE A 45 -3.14 -3.64 12.89
N TYR A 46 -3.87 -2.71 13.52
CA TYR A 46 -4.31 -1.47 12.90
C TYR A 46 -3.44 -0.30 13.39
N TRP A 47 -2.73 0.38 12.49
CA TRP A 47 -1.89 1.51 12.85
C TRP A 47 -2.70 2.81 13.03
N PRO A 48 -2.31 3.69 13.97
CA PRO A 48 -3.11 4.83 14.43
C PRO A 48 -3.13 6.06 13.49
N GLU A 49 -2.96 5.87 12.19
CA GLU A 49 -3.17 6.93 11.20
C GLU A 49 -4.68 7.06 10.90
N LEU A 50 -5.17 8.23 10.47
CA LEU A 50 -6.53 8.33 9.94
C LEU A 50 -6.59 7.45 8.68
N PHE A 51 -7.16 6.27 8.80
CA PHE A 51 -7.29 5.32 7.69
C PHE A 51 -8.75 5.10 7.32
N ASP A 52 -8.98 4.91 6.02
CA ASP A 52 -10.28 4.70 5.42
C ASP A 52 -10.38 3.30 4.83
N PHE A 53 -11.37 2.53 5.29
CA PHE A 53 -11.54 1.13 4.85
C PHE A 53 -11.81 1.00 3.36
N GLU A 54 -12.34 2.03 2.68
CA GLU A 54 -12.67 2.01 1.26
C GLU A 54 -11.46 2.31 0.36
N THR A 55 -10.64 3.28 0.75
CA THR A 55 -9.56 3.80 -0.11
C THR A 55 -8.17 3.32 0.27
N ASP A 56 -7.96 2.91 1.52
CA ASP A 56 -6.62 2.57 2.00
C ASP A 56 -6.20 1.14 1.71
N ASP A 57 -4.88 0.92 1.80
CA ASP A 57 -4.24 -0.36 1.56
C ASP A 57 -4.25 -1.20 2.86
N PRO A 58 -5.07 -2.27 2.96
CA PRO A 58 -5.11 -3.13 4.15
C PRO A 58 -3.77 -3.79 4.44
N TYR A 59 -2.88 -3.99 3.47
CA TYR A 59 -1.64 -4.74 3.70
C TYR A 59 -0.60 -3.95 4.50
N VAL A 60 -0.76 -2.62 4.63
CA VAL A 60 0.06 -1.84 5.58
C VAL A 60 -0.37 -2.06 7.03
N HIS A 61 -1.51 -2.72 7.26
CA HIS A 61 -2.09 -3.16 8.54
C HIS A 61 -1.95 -4.69 8.66
N PRO A 62 -0.81 -5.18 9.19
CA PRO A 62 -0.43 -6.59 9.06
C PRO A 62 -1.44 -7.56 9.67
N LEU A 63 -1.73 -8.64 8.95
CA LEU A 63 -2.51 -9.78 9.41
C LEU A 63 -1.62 -11.02 9.58
N TYR A 64 -1.56 -11.55 10.80
CA TYR A 64 -0.87 -12.79 11.12
C TYR A 64 -1.90 -13.90 11.33
N THR A 65 -2.06 -14.77 10.35
CA THR A 65 -2.98 -15.91 10.48
C THR A 65 -2.49 -16.90 11.53
N ALA A 66 -3.40 -17.67 12.13
CA ALA A 66 -3.03 -18.73 13.07
C ALA A 66 -2.03 -19.73 12.45
N GLN A 67 -2.13 -20.00 11.15
CA GLN A 67 -1.18 -20.84 10.42
C GLN A 67 0.20 -20.18 10.34
N THR A 68 0.26 -18.90 9.95
CA THR A 68 1.51 -18.12 9.88
C THR A 68 2.21 -18.08 11.24
N ILE A 69 1.44 -17.85 12.32
CA ILE A 69 1.96 -17.80 13.69
C ILE A 69 2.60 -19.15 14.06
N ARG A 70 1.86 -20.25 13.89
CA ARG A 70 2.35 -21.60 14.24
C ARG A 70 3.53 -22.05 13.40
N ARG A 71 3.60 -21.64 12.14
CA ARG A 71 4.66 -22.06 11.21
C ARG A 71 5.98 -21.34 11.50
N ASN A 72 5.91 -20.05 11.84
CA ASN A 72 7.08 -19.19 11.85
C ASN A 72 7.60 -18.85 13.25
N PHE A 73 6.84 -19.15 14.31
CA PHE A 73 7.20 -18.77 15.69
C PHE A 73 7.06 -19.95 16.63
N TYR A 74 8.01 -20.09 17.57
CA TYR A 74 7.84 -20.98 18.71
C TYR A 74 6.81 -20.40 19.70
N PRO A 75 6.23 -21.23 20.59
CA PRO A 75 5.29 -20.75 21.61
C PRO A 75 5.83 -19.54 22.39
N SER A 76 5.01 -18.50 22.53
CA SER A 76 5.32 -17.22 23.22
C SER A 76 6.37 -16.32 22.56
N GLU A 77 7.01 -16.72 21.45
CA GLU A 77 7.90 -15.82 20.70
C GLU A 77 7.11 -14.77 19.91
N PHE A 78 5.95 -15.16 19.38
CA PHE A 78 5.12 -14.26 18.59
C PHE A 78 4.70 -13.02 19.38
N GLU A 79 4.31 -13.17 20.65
CA GLU A 79 3.96 -12.04 21.54
C GLU A 79 5.14 -11.09 21.77
N LYS A 80 6.35 -11.64 21.92
CA LYS A 80 7.57 -10.82 22.06
C LYS A 80 7.84 -10.01 20.80
N GLU A 81 7.70 -10.63 19.63
CA GLU A 81 7.90 -9.93 18.36
C GLU A 81 6.81 -8.88 18.11
N LEU A 82 5.55 -9.18 18.46
CA LEU A 82 4.46 -8.23 18.38
C LEU A 82 4.73 -6.99 19.24
N LYS A 83 5.15 -7.21 20.50
CA LYS A 83 5.52 -6.14 21.43
C LYS A 83 6.67 -5.28 20.88
N LYS A 84 7.70 -5.92 20.34
CA LYS A 84 8.86 -5.24 19.74
C LYS A 84 8.45 -4.35 18.57
N ILE A 85 7.66 -4.87 17.63
CA ILE A 85 7.19 -4.12 16.45
C ILE A 85 6.34 -2.91 16.88
N ILE A 86 5.39 -3.10 17.80
CA ILE A 86 4.51 -2.03 18.29
C ILE A 86 5.29 -0.95 19.05
N ARG A 87 6.21 -1.34 19.93
CA ARG A 87 7.02 -0.39 20.71
C ARG A 87 7.99 0.39 19.82
N ALA A 88 8.64 -0.28 18.87
CA ALA A 88 9.54 0.38 17.92
C ALA A 88 8.80 1.44 17.10
N ARG A 89 7.59 1.14 16.60
CA ARG A 89 6.81 2.12 15.84
C ARG A 89 6.35 3.30 16.70
N ASN A 90 5.89 3.05 17.93
CA ASN A 90 5.50 4.12 18.86
C ASN A 90 6.68 5.03 19.24
N ALA A 91 7.86 4.45 19.50
CA ALA A 91 9.06 5.22 19.83
C ALA A 91 9.53 6.14 18.70
N GLY A 92 9.25 5.76 17.44
CA GLY A 92 9.54 6.58 16.27
C GLY A 92 8.51 7.68 15.98
N GLN A 93 7.40 7.75 16.71
CA GLN A 93 6.38 8.78 16.47
C GLN A 93 6.82 10.13 17.03
N VAL A 94 6.87 11.13 16.14
CA VAL A 94 7.13 12.51 16.53
C VAL A 94 5.87 13.10 17.16
N ILE A 95 5.93 13.38 18.46
CA ILE A 95 4.86 14.04 19.19
C ILE A 95 5.17 15.54 19.28
N ALA A 96 4.23 16.36 18.79
CA ALA A 96 4.30 17.81 18.95
C ALA A 96 3.89 18.20 20.38
N TRP A 97 4.76 17.95 21.35
CA TRP A 97 4.52 18.16 22.79
C TRP A 97 4.04 19.58 23.13
N ASN A 98 4.50 20.57 22.36
CA ASN A 98 4.08 21.96 22.47
C ASN A 98 2.56 22.15 22.31
N ARG A 99 1.89 21.36 21.47
CA ARG A 99 0.42 21.39 21.27
C ARG A 99 -0.33 20.94 22.50
N PHE A 100 0.31 20.15 23.36
CA PHE A 100 -0.23 19.68 24.64
C PHE A 100 0.18 20.58 25.81
N GLY A 101 0.79 21.74 25.53
CA GLY A 101 1.27 22.67 26.56
C GLY A 101 2.53 22.18 27.29
N ILE A 102 3.13 21.08 26.84
CA ILE A 102 4.38 20.54 27.40
C ILE A 102 5.53 21.19 26.65
N ARG A 103 6.41 21.85 27.40
CA ARG A 103 7.61 22.53 26.88
C ARG A 103 8.84 21.84 27.43
N PHE A 104 9.85 21.71 26.58
CA PHE A 104 11.13 21.18 27.03
C PHE A 104 11.91 22.24 27.80
N TYR A 105 12.82 21.80 28.67
CA TYR A 105 13.55 22.65 29.61
C TYR A 105 14.16 23.89 28.95
N VAL A 106 14.77 23.74 27.77
CA VAL A 106 15.41 24.85 27.03
C VAL A 106 14.39 25.94 26.65
N GLU A 107 13.23 25.56 26.12
CA GLU A 107 12.17 26.49 25.75
C GLU A 107 11.55 27.16 26.98
N ALA A 108 11.38 26.41 28.07
CA ALA A 108 10.86 26.92 29.33
C ALA A 108 11.82 27.94 29.98
N GLU A 109 13.12 27.63 29.98
CA GLU A 109 14.15 28.47 30.59
C GLU A 109 14.41 29.75 29.79
N GLN A 110 14.39 29.68 28.45
CA GLN A 110 14.45 30.88 27.60
C GLN A 110 13.30 31.85 27.91
N MET A 111 12.08 31.35 28.09
CA MET A 111 10.96 32.20 28.48
C MET A 111 11.08 32.78 29.89
N ARG A 112 11.59 31.98 30.84
CA ARG A 112 11.88 32.45 32.19
C ARG A 112 12.91 33.60 32.15
N MET A 113 14.00 33.45 31.40
CA MET A 113 15.02 34.49 31.26
C MET A 113 14.49 35.77 30.61
N LEU A 114 13.72 35.64 29.53
CA LEU A 114 13.05 36.79 28.90
C LEU A 114 12.14 37.53 29.90
N SER A 115 11.49 36.80 30.80
CA SER A 115 10.62 37.37 31.84
C SER A 115 11.35 37.99 33.05
N VAL A 116 12.62 37.61 33.30
CA VAL A 116 13.43 38.03 34.46
C VAL A 116 14.36 39.21 34.15
N SER A 117 14.40 39.68 32.90
CA SER A 117 15.29 40.75 32.39
C SER A 117 15.16 42.16 33.03
N GLY A 118 14.44 42.30 34.16
CA GLY A 118 14.30 43.54 34.90
C GLY A 118 15.36 43.85 35.96
N GLU A 119 16.08 42.86 36.54
CA GLU A 119 16.88 43.09 37.77
C GLU A 119 18.21 42.30 37.89
N GLU A 120 18.77 41.70 36.83
CA GLU A 120 20.06 40.99 36.92
C GLU A 120 21.28 41.86 36.53
N SER A 121 22.40 41.66 37.25
CA SER A 121 23.71 42.25 36.94
C SER A 121 24.17 41.88 35.52
N THR A 122 24.71 42.84 34.77
CA THR A 122 25.20 42.65 33.38
C THR A 122 26.24 41.54 33.25
N GLU A 123 27.01 41.25 34.29
CA GLU A 123 28.04 40.22 34.29
C GLU A 123 27.48 38.79 34.48
N GLU A 124 26.41 38.66 35.27
CA GLU A 124 25.66 37.41 35.46
C GLU A 124 24.97 37.00 34.15
N LEU A 125 24.33 37.97 33.48
CA LEU A 125 23.68 37.79 32.17
C LEU A 125 24.69 37.39 31.09
N LEU A 126 25.87 38.00 31.06
CA LEU A 126 26.94 37.64 30.12
C LEU A 126 27.45 36.21 30.34
N LYS A 127 27.55 35.77 31.60
CA LYS A 127 27.95 34.40 31.93
C LYS A 127 26.89 33.39 31.48
N GLN A 128 25.62 33.65 31.77
CA GLN A 128 24.51 32.79 31.35
C GLN A 128 24.40 32.69 29.82
N CYS A 129 24.57 33.81 29.08
CA CYS A 129 24.60 33.81 27.62
C CYS A 129 25.74 32.96 27.04
N ARG A 130 26.94 33.00 27.65
CA ARG A 130 28.07 32.15 27.22
C ARG A 130 27.78 30.67 27.46
N GLU A 131 27.22 30.32 28.61
CA GLU A 131 26.83 28.93 28.91
C GLU A 131 25.76 28.43 27.94
N GLN A 132 24.79 29.26 27.56
CA GLN A 132 23.80 28.89 26.54
C GLN A 132 24.42 28.73 25.16
N LEU A 133 25.31 29.62 24.73
CA LEU A 133 26.01 29.49 23.45
C LEU A 133 26.82 28.19 23.38
N CYS A 134 27.53 27.83 24.46
CA CYS A 134 28.22 26.55 24.54
C CYS A 134 27.25 25.37 24.41
N ARG A 135 26.15 25.35 25.16
CA ARG A 135 25.16 24.26 25.10
C ARG A 135 24.48 24.12 23.75
N VAL A 136 24.12 25.25 23.12
CA VAL A 136 23.54 25.25 21.78
C VAL A 136 24.56 24.68 20.79
N HIS A 137 25.82 25.08 20.88
CA HIS A 137 26.89 24.56 20.04
C HIS A 137 27.12 23.05 20.26
N GLU A 138 27.12 22.57 21.50
CA GLU A 138 27.23 21.14 21.83
C GLU A 138 26.05 20.35 21.24
N SER A 139 24.82 20.83 21.47
CA SER A 139 23.63 20.18 20.89
C SER A 139 23.65 20.19 19.36
N GLN A 140 24.17 21.26 18.74
CA GLN A 140 24.29 21.37 17.29
C GLN A 140 25.27 20.32 16.75
N GLU A 141 26.41 20.12 17.40
CA GLU A 141 27.37 19.08 17.03
C GLU A 141 26.78 17.68 17.23
N GLU A 142 26.05 17.43 18.31
CA GLU A 142 25.34 16.16 18.53
C GLU A 142 24.29 15.88 17.45
N TYR A 143 23.45 16.87 17.12
CA TYR A 143 22.47 16.73 16.05
C TYR A 143 23.11 16.54 14.68
N LYS A 144 24.25 17.19 14.43
CA LYS A 144 24.99 17.02 13.19
C LYS A 144 25.56 15.61 13.09
N ALA A 145 26.20 15.10 14.15
CA ALA A 145 26.70 13.73 14.19
C ALA A 145 25.57 12.71 14.00
N LEU A 146 24.41 12.93 14.64
CA LEU A 146 23.24 12.06 14.49
C LEU A 146 22.65 12.13 13.06
N ALA A 147 22.63 13.32 12.45
CA ALA A 147 22.19 13.47 11.06
C ALA A 147 23.13 12.74 10.09
N GLU A 148 24.44 12.78 10.34
CA GLU A 148 25.45 12.06 9.56
C GLU A 148 25.27 10.54 9.67
N THR A 149 25.01 10.00 10.88
CA THR A 149 24.74 8.56 11.05
C THR A 149 23.45 8.14 10.36
N TYR A 150 22.36 8.90 10.54
CA TYR A 150 21.10 8.60 9.85
C TYR A 150 21.24 8.65 8.34
N TYR A 151 22.02 9.61 7.81
CA TYR A 151 22.28 9.69 6.38
C TYR A 151 23.05 8.46 5.88
N ALA A 152 24.07 8.01 6.61
CA ALA A 152 24.83 6.81 6.27
C ALA A 152 23.94 5.55 6.26
N ASP A 153 23.09 5.38 7.28
CA ASP A 153 22.14 4.27 7.37
C ASP A 153 21.11 4.29 6.24
N MET A 154 20.61 5.48 5.88
CA MET A 154 19.71 5.68 4.75
C MET A 154 20.34 5.25 3.42
N VAL A 155 21.60 5.63 3.19
CA VAL A 155 22.35 5.25 1.98
C VAL A 155 22.56 3.73 1.94
N ALA A 156 23.01 3.12 3.04
CA ALA A 156 23.20 1.67 3.11
C ALA A 156 21.89 0.90 2.85
N CYS A 157 20.79 1.31 3.49
CA CYS A 157 19.47 0.72 3.28
C CYS A 157 18.98 0.87 1.84
N GLN A 158 19.28 2.02 1.20
CA GLN A 158 18.96 2.24 -0.21
C GLN A 158 19.78 1.34 -1.13
N GLU A 159 21.06 1.10 -0.85
CA GLU A 159 21.92 0.18 -1.61
C GLU A 159 21.42 -1.27 -1.48
N ASP A 160 21.10 -1.71 -0.28
CA ASP A 160 20.53 -3.04 -0.02
C ASP A 160 19.20 -3.24 -0.76
N SER A 161 18.31 -2.24 -0.69
CA SER A 161 17.03 -2.28 -1.42
C SER A 161 17.24 -2.37 -2.93
N GLN A 162 18.23 -1.66 -3.48
CA GLN A 162 18.57 -1.74 -4.91
C GLN A 162 19.15 -3.11 -5.29
N ALA A 163 19.99 -3.69 -4.44
CA ALA A 163 20.56 -5.01 -4.65
C ALA A 163 19.47 -6.08 -4.67
N LEU A 164 18.55 -6.03 -3.70
CA LEU A 164 17.41 -6.95 -3.63
C LEU A 164 16.48 -6.79 -4.85
N GLN A 165 16.21 -5.55 -5.28
CA GLN A 165 15.41 -5.29 -6.47
C GLN A 165 16.06 -5.88 -7.73
N LYS A 166 17.38 -5.76 -7.90
CA LYS A 166 18.12 -6.39 -9.01
C LYS A 166 18.00 -7.92 -8.99
N GLN A 167 18.13 -8.54 -7.81
CA GLN A 167 17.96 -9.99 -7.66
C GLN A 167 16.54 -10.43 -8.03
N MET A 168 15.53 -9.70 -7.56
CA MET A 168 14.13 -9.99 -7.86
C MET A 168 13.84 -9.90 -9.36
N THR A 169 14.32 -8.85 -10.04
CA THR A 169 14.19 -8.72 -11.50
C THR A 169 14.85 -9.89 -12.24
N ALA A 170 16.07 -10.29 -11.83
CA ALA A 170 16.76 -11.43 -12.43
C ALA A 170 15.99 -12.74 -12.25
N MET A 171 15.40 -12.96 -11.06
CA MET A 171 14.59 -14.14 -10.79
C MET A 171 13.28 -14.15 -11.59
N THR A 172 12.61 -12.99 -11.72
CA THR A 172 11.42 -12.83 -12.56
C THR A 172 11.73 -13.09 -14.04
N GLU A 173 12.88 -12.64 -14.55
CA GLU A 173 13.30 -12.98 -15.90
C GLU A 173 13.54 -14.48 -16.09
N MET A 174 14.19 -15.12 -15.11
CA MET A 174 14.43 -16.56 -15.13
C MET A 174 13.12 -17.35 -15.13
N LEU A 175 12.17 -16.98 -14.28
CA LEU A 175 10.82 -17.57 -14.27
C LEU A 175 10.11 -17.38 -15.61
N ASN A 176 10.20 -16.19 -16.22
CA ASN A 176 9.63 -15.95 -17.55
C ASN A 176 10.30 -16.77 -18.65
N ARG A 177 11.62 -17.00 -18.58
CA ARG A 177 12.33 -17.92 -19.50
C ARG A 177 11.83 -19.35 -19.32
N GLN A 178 11.73 -19.82 -18.08
CA GLN A 178 11.21 -21.16 -17.78
C GLN A 178 9.75 -21.34 -18.23
N ARG A 179 8.87 -20.36 -17.99
CA ARG A 179 7.48 -20.39 -18.50
C ARG A 179 7.43 -20.53 -20.02
N ARG A 180 8.29 -19.81 -20.75
CA ARG A 180 8.40 -19.93 -22.22
C ARG A 180 8.94 -21.29 -22.67
N GLU A 181 9.94 -21.82 -21.96
CA GLU A 181 10.50 -23.15 -22.22
C GLU A 181 9.43 -24.25 -22.02
N ILE A 182 8.67 -24.18 -20.93
CA ILE A 182 7.56 -25.11 -20.62
C ILE A 182 6.47 -25.01 -21.70
N ALA A 183 6.08 -23.80 -22.09
CA ALA A 183 5.09 -23.59 -23.16
C ALA A 183 5.57 -24.18 -24.50
N ARG A 184 6.87 -24.05 -24.80
CA ARG A 184 7.49 -24.63 -26.00
C ARG A 184 7.50 -26.16 -25.95
N LEU A 185 7.81 -26.76 -24.80
CA LEU A 185 7.91 -28.21 -24.62
C LEU A 185 6.54 -28.90 -24.57
N ASN A 186 5.53 -28.28 -23.95
CA ASN A 186 4.20 -28.87 -23.80
C ASN A 186 3.27 -28.63 -25.00
N GLY A 187 3.72 -27.90 -26.04
CA GLY A 187 2.99 -27.71 -27.31
C GLY A 187 1.73 -26.84 -27.23
N ARG A 188 1.20 -26.57 -26.05
CA ARG A 188 0.19 -25.54 -25.75
C ARG A 188 0.44 -25.02 -24.34
N ALA A 189 0.64 -23.72 -24.19
CA ALA A 189 0.36 -23.08 -22.91
C ALA A 189 -1.13 -23.28 -22.64
N GLU A 190 -1.48 -23.95 -21.54
CA GLU A 190 -2.87 -24.11 -21.12
C GLU A 190 -3.40 -22.70 -20.85
N GLN A 191 -4.27 -22.19 -21.73
CA GLN A 191 -4.79 -20.83 -21.57
C GLN A 191 -5.70 -20.79 -20.35
N PRO A 192 -5.60 -19.73 -19.51
CA PRO A 192 -6.49 -19.59 -18.38
C PRO A 192 -7.96 -19.60 -18.81
N PRO A 193 -8.86 -20.26 -18.07
CA PRO A 193 -10.28 -20.28 -18.38
C PRO A 193 -10.86 -18.86 -18.30
N VAL A 194 -11.76 -18.51 -19.23
CA VAL A 194 -12.37 -17.17 -19.32
C VAL A 194 -13.89 -17.20 -19.14
N ASP A 195 -14.48 -18.37 -18.96
CA ASP A 195 -15.92 -18.64 -18.85
C ASP A 195 -16.39 -18.76 -17.40
N LEU A 196 -15.65 -18.15 -16.47
CA LEU A 196 -15.95 -18.11 -15.04
C LEU A 196 -16.79 -16.88 -14.66
N GLY A 197 -17.36 -16.89 -13.45
CA GLY A 197 -18.10 -15.76 -12.88
C GLY A 197 -17.22 -14.78 -12.10
N TYR A 198 -17.77 -13.63 -11.72
CA TYR A 198 -17.03 -12.57 -11.00
C TYR A 198 -16.45 -13.02 -9.66
N GLU A 199 -17.14 -13.90 -8.95
CA GLU A 199 -16.69 -14.44 -7.65
C GLU A 199 -15.35 -15.18 -7.72
N GLN A 200 -14.99 -15.75 -8.88
CA GLN A 200 -13.74 -16.47 -9.06
C GLN A 200 -12.59 -15.57 -9.55
N MET A 201 -12.88 -14.34 -9.95
CA MET A 201 -11.93 -13.51 -10.70
C MET A 201 -10.71 -13.10 -9.87
N ALA A 202 -10.89 -12.79 -8.59
CA ALA A 202 -9.76 -12.46 -7.71
C ALA A 202 -8.78 -13.63 -7.55
N LYS A 203 -9.31 -14.81 -7.21
CA LYS A 203 -8.51 -16.04 -7.08
C LYS A 203 -7.85 -16.44 -8.40
N TRP A 204 -8.54 -16.24 -9.52
CA TRP A 204 -8.01 -16.50 -10.84
C TRP A 204 -6.79 -15.61 -11.14
N VAL A 205 -6.83 -14.32 -10.78
CA VAL A 205 -5.67 -13.42 -10.97
C VAL A 205 -4.48 -13.89 -10.13
N GLU A 206 -4.71 -14.25 -8.87
CA GLU A 206 -3.68 -14.79 -7.98
C GLU A 206 -3.10 -16.12 -8.49
N GLN A 207 -3.91 -16.95 -9.14
CA GLN A 207 -3.47 -18.25 -9.66
C GLN A 207 -2.66 -18.12 -10.95
N TYR A 208 -3.11 -17.31 -11.90
CA TYR A 208 -2.55 -17.28 -13.26
C TYR A 208 -1.57 -16.14 -13.51
N TYR A 209 -1.75 -14.98 -12.85
CA TYR A 209 -0.93 -13.79 -13.08
C TYR A 209 -0.47 -13.07 -11.78
N PRO A 210 -0.03 -13.81 -10.73
CA PRO A 210 0.38 -13.20 -9.45
C PRO A 210 1.60 -12.29 -9.56
N ASP A 211 2.39 -12.44 -10.63
CA ASP A 211 3.61 -11.69 -10.90
C ASP A 211 3.41 -10.52 -11.87
N ARG A 212 2.18 -10.27 -12.33
CA ARG A 212 1.91 -9.30 -13.40
C ARG A 212 0.71 -8.42 -13.14
N LEU A 213 -0.33 -8.95 -12.51
CA LEU A 213 -1.52 -8.20 -12.14
C LEU A 213 -1.62 -8.11 -10.62
N TYR A 214 -2.00 -6.93 -10.15
CA TYR A 214 -2.39 -6.72 -8.77
C TYR A 214 -3.81 -6.15 -8.74
N LEU A 215 -4.74 -6.87 -8.11
CA LEU A 215 -6.07 -6.33 -7.83
C LEU A 215 -6.05 -5.57 -6.51
N HIS A 216 -6.29 -4.26 -6.58
CA HIS A 216 -6.47 -3.48 -5.38
C HIS A 216 -7.72 -3.99 -4.60
N PRO A 217 -7.73 -3.95 -3.26
CA PRO A 217 -8.90 -4.38 -2.46
C PRO A 217 -10.22 -3.69 -2.87
N ARG A 218 -10.15 -2.43 -3.27
CA ARG A 218 -11.28 -1.72 -3.89
C ARG A 218 -11.81 -2.41 -5.15
N ALA A 219 -10.93 -2.87 -6.04
CA ALA A 219 -11.30 -3.64 -7.23
C ALA A 219 -11.94 -4.98 -6.86
N VAL A 220 -11.41 -5.67 -5.85
CA VAL A 220 -11.96 -6.95 -5.35
C VAL A 220 -13.38 -6.75 -4.79
N ARG A 221 -13.61 -5.70 -4.00
CA ARG A 221 -14.96 -5.33 -3.55
C ARG A 221 -15.91 -4.97 -4.69
N ALA A 222 -15.44 -4.21 -5.67
CA ALA A 222 -16.26 -3.84 -6.83
C ALA A 222 -16.75 -5.07 -7.63
N LEU A 223 -15.95 -6.14 -7.69
CA LEU A 223 -16.35 -7.41 -8.33
C LEU A 223 -17.55 -8.07 -7.64
N LYS A 224 -17.73 -7.93 -6.32
CA LYS A 224 -18.85 -8.53 -5.58
C LYS A 224 -20.22 -7.99 -5.99
N SER A 225 -20.26 -6.77 -6.52
CA SER A 225 -21.49 -6.09 -6.98
C SER A 225 -21.47 -5.83 -8.49
N ALA A 226 -20.60 -6.51 -9.23
CA ALA A 226 -20.45 -6.33 -10.66
C ALA A 226 -21.71 -6.76 -11.42
N VAL A 227 -22.24 -5.85 -12.24
CA VAL A 227 -23.46 -6.08 -13.03
C VAL A 227 -23.20 -6.19 -14.53
N TYR A 228 -21.97 -6.03 -15.00
CA TYR A 228 -21.67 -6.11 -16.43
C TYR A 228 -21.96 -7.53 -16.95
N GLN A 229 -22.75 -7.65 -18.01
CA GLN A 229 -23.35 -8.93 -18.40
C GLN A 229 -22.37 -9.96 -18.96
N ASN A 230 -21.13 -9.55 -19.28
CA ASN A 230 -20.14 -10.40 -19.95
C ASN A 230 -18.85 -10.52 -19.12
N PRO A 231 -18.84 -11.36 -18.06
CA PRO A 231 -17.63 -11.64 -17.26
C PRO A 231 -16.45 -12.12 -18.12
N SER A 232 -16.71 -12.92 -19.15
CA SER A 232 -15.67 -13.44 -20.04
C SER A 232 -14.89 -12.35 -20.77
N MET A 233 -15.55 -11.26 -21.13
CA MET A 233 -14.86 -10.10 -21.69
C MET A 233 -13.92 -9.46 -20.68
N VAL A 234 -14.27 -9.44 -19.39
CA VAL A 234 -13.42 -8.92 -18.32
C VAL A 234 -12.17 -9.79 -18.15
N TYR A 235 -12.32 -11.13 -18.11
CA TYR A 235 -11.17 -12.05 -18.10
C TYR A 235 -10.23 -11.82 -19.28
N ARG A 236 -10.77 -11.70 -20.50
CA ARG A 236 -9.95 -11.42 -21.70
C ARG A 236 -9.22 -10.08 -21.60
N CYS A 237 -9.83 -9.06 -21.02
CA CYS A 237 -9.16 -7.78 -20.77
C CYS A 237 -8.05 -7.92 -19.73
N LEU A 238 -8.23 -8.74 -18.68
CA LEU A 238 -7.18 -9.01 -17.70
C LEU A 238 -6.00 -9.76 -18.34
N ILE A 239 -6.25 -10.74 -19.20
CA ILE A 239 -5.20 -11.43 -19.98
C ILE A 239 -4.45 -10.43 -20.86
N LEU A 240 -5.16 -9.57 -21.60
CA LEU A 240 -4.57 -8.51 -22.43
C LEU A 240 -3.64 -7.60 -21.61
N LEU A 241 -4.04 -7.24 -20.38
CA LEU A 241 -3.21 -6.44 -19.50
C LEU A 241 -1.99 -7.21 -18.97
N ALA A 242 -2.17 -8.48 -18.60
CA ALA A 242 -1.12 -9.31 -18.03
C ALA A 242 -0.09 -9.80 -19.05
N GLU A 243 -0.47 -9.89 -20.33
CA GLU A 243 0.38 -10.40 -21.40
C GLU A 243 0.86 -9.26 -22.28
N ASP A 244 -0.01 -8.72 -23.13
CA ASP A 244 0.39 -7.77 -24.16
C ASP A 244 0.76 -6.40 -23.59
N TYR A 245 -0.06 -5.84 -22.67
CA TYR A 245 0.26 -4.55 -22.06
C TYR A 245 1.52 -4.65 -21.19
N TYR A 246 1.67 -5.73 -20.42
CA TYR A 246 2.88 -6.02 -19.66
C TYR A 246 4.11 -6.07 -20.57
N ASP A 247 4.06 -6.83 -21.66
CA ASP A 247 5.19 -6.94 -22.60
C ASP A 247 5.49 -5.61 -23.30
N TYR A 248 4.48 -4.78 -23.56
CA TYR A 248 4.65 -3.41 -24.05
C TYR A 248 5.37 -2.53 -23.02
N ARG A 249 4.97 -2.57 -21.75
CA ARG A 249 5.64 -1.83 -20.66
C ARG A 249 7.06 -2.29 -20.41
N MET A 250 7.32 -3.58 -20.59
CA MET A 250 8.67 -4.14 -20.51
C MET A 250 9.51 -3.93 -21.79
N GLY A 251 8.99 -3.22 -22.80
CA GLY A 251 9.71 -2.92 -24.04
C GLY A 251 9.96 -4.14 -24.95
N ARG A 252 9.25 -5.24 -24.75
CA ARG A 252 9.37 -6.49 -25.53
C ARG A 252 8.60 -6.42 -26.83
N ILE A 253 7.50 -5.67 -26.84
CA ILE A 253 6.72 -5.35 -28.04
C ILE A 253 6.55 -3.84 -28.17
N ASN A 254 6.36 -3.37 -29.40
CA ASN A 254 6.10 -1.96 -29.66
C ASN A 254 4.60 -1.63 -29.54
N ARG A 255 4.27 -0.33 -29.57
CA ARG A 255 2.91 0.16 -29.43
C ARG A 255 1.97 -0.36 -30.53
N ASP A 256 2.44 -0.46 -31.77
CA ASP A 256 1.62 -0.91 -32.89
C ASP A 256 1.23 -2.39 -32.74
N THR A 257 2.15 -3.23 -32.31
CA THR A 257 1.88 -4.64 -31.97
C THR A 257 0.88 -4.75 -30.83
N PHE A 258 1.02 -3.94 -29.77
CA PHE A 258 0.05 -3.90 -28.67
C PHE A 258 -1.35 -3.52 -29.17
N LEU A 259 -1.47 -2.47 -30.00
CA LEU A 259 -2.73 -2.03 -30.59
C LEU A 259 -3.39 -3.13 -31.46
N GLN A 260 -2.58 -3.96 -32.14
CA GLN A 260 -3.09 -5.11 -32.91
C GLN A 260 -3.61 -6.24 -31.99
N CYS A 261 -2.89 -6.58 -30.91
CA CYS A 261 -3.36 -7.61 -29.96
C CYS A 261 -4.66 -7.21 -29.30
N TYR A 262 -4.72 -5.95 -28.89
CA TYR A 262 -5.91 -5.31 -28.39
C TYR A 262 -7.13 -5.44 -29.33
N ALA A 263 -6.96 -5.20 -30.64
CA ALA A 263 -8.05 -5.30 -31.61
C ALA A 263 -8.56 -6.74 -31.82
N LYS A 264 -7.72 -7.74 -31.53
CA LYS A 264 -8.10 -9.16 -31.57
C LYS A 264 -8.98 -9.56 -30.38
N VAL A 265 -8.87 -8.87 -29.25
CA VAL A 265 -9.71 -9.14 -28.07
C VAL A 265 -11.16 -8.75 -28.35
N ASP A 266 -11.39 -7.51 -28.80
CA ASP A 266 -12.68 -7.01 -29.24
C ASP A 266 -12.50 -5.69 -30.01
N PRO A 267 -13.05 -5.53 -31.24
CA PRO A 267 -12.96 -4.28 -32.00
C PRO A 267 -13.59 -3.07 -31.30
N GLY A 268 -14.53 -3.28 -30.38
CA GLY A 268 -15.23 -2.24 -29.62
C GLY A 268 -14.57 -1.89 -28.28
N LEU A 269 -13.43 -2.51 -27.96
CA LEU A 269 -12.60 -2.10 -26.83
C LEU A 269 -11.89 -0.78 -27.19
N SER A 270 -11.80 0.16 -26.24
CA SER A 270 -11.03 1.43 -26.28
C SER A 270 -10.06 1.46 -25.08
N GLU A 271 -8.77 1.72 -25.28
CA GLU A 271 -7.84 2.05 -24.19
C GLU A 271 -7.67 3.56 -24.12
N CYS A 272 -7.86 4.14 -22.94
CA CYS A 272 -7.88 5.57 -22.75
C CYS A 272 -7.00 5.95 -21.55
N GLY A 273 -6.13 6.94 -21.73
CA GLY A 273 -5.45 7.62 -20.63
C GLY A 273 -6.02 9.02 -20.44
N PHE A 274 -5.73 9.63 -19.30
CA PHE A 274 -6.05 11.06 -19.10
C PHE A 274 -5.14 11.94 -19.96
N GLY A 275 -5.73 12.93 -20.63
CA GLY A 275 -5.04 13.89 -21.48
C GLY A 275 -4.44 15.03 -20.65
N GLY A 276 -3.22 14.84 -20.15
CA GLY A 276 -2.46 15.93 -19.50
C GLY A 276 -3.00 16.36 -18.12
N ALA A 277 -2.32 17.35 -17.53
CA ALA A 277 -2.48 17.71 -16.11
C ALA A 277 -3.87 18.26 -15.73
N SER A 278 -4.57 18.91 -16.66
CA SER A 278 -5.92 19.47 -16.43
C SER A 278 -6.97 18.37 -16.28
N ASP A 279 -6.88 17.32 -17.11
CA ASP A 279 -7.76 16.16 -17.05
C ASP A 279 -7.58 15.35 -15.76
N ILE A 280 -6.47 15.51 -15.04
CA ILE A 280 -6.15 14.79 -13.80
C ILE A 280 -6.74 15.50 -12.56
N LEU A 281 -6.80 16.83 -12.57
CA LEU A 281 -7.30 17.66 -11.46
C LEU A 281 -8.83 17.62 -11.34
N GLU A 282 -9.55 17.35 -12.43
CA GLU A 282 -11.02 17.35 -12.47
C GLU A 282 -11.68 15.99 -12.14
N GLN A 283 -10.90 14.92 -11.92
CA GLN A 283 -11.42 13.54 -11.87
C GLN A 283 -12.15 13.19 -10.57
N GLY A 284 -12.03 13.99 -9.51
CA GLY A 284 -12.56 13.64 -8.20
C GLY A 284 -11.80 12.50 -7.51
N ASP A 285 -12.04 12.30 -6.22
CA ASP A 285 -11.29 11.35 -5.39
C ASP A 285 -11.45 9.88 -5.82
N GLU A 286 -12.54 9.55 -6.54
CA GLU A 286 -12.79 8.17 -6.98
C GLU A 286 -11.73 7.60 -7.93
N TYR A 287 -10.93 8.44 -8.60
CA TYR A 287 -9.88 7.97 -9.52
C TYR A 287 -8.54 7.75 -8.84
N TYR A 288 -8.48 7.96 -7.53
CA TYR A 288 -7.31 7.70 -6.71
C TYR A 288 -7.52 6.46 -5.85
N ILE A 289 -6.43 5.76 -5.61
CA ILE A 289 -6.33 4.71 -4.59
C ILE A 289 -5.07 4.91 -3.77
N THR A 290 -5.06 4.46 -2.52
CA THR A 290 -3.82 4.39 -1.74
C THR A 290 -3.13 3.06 -2.07
N TYR A 291 -1.93 3.12 -2.63
CA TYR A 291 -1.13 1.94 -2.97
C TYR A 291 0.31 2.14 -2.52
N GLY A 292 0.82 1.23 -1.68
CA GLY A 292 2.16 1.33 -1.10
C GLY A 292 2.33 2.59 -0.24
N GLY A 293 1.29 2.94 0.53
CA GLY A 293 1.26 4.11 1.43
C GLY A 293 1.23 5.46 0.71
N LYS A 294 0.97 5.48 -0.61
CA LYS A 294 0.89 6.71 -1.40
C LYS A 294 -0.41 6.76 -2.18
N ARG A 295 -0.99 7.95 -2.29
CA ARG A 295 -2.12 8.21 -3.17
C ARG A 295 -1.65 8.13 -4.62
N ARG A 296 -2.22 7.21 -5.40
CA ARG A 296 -1.88 6.93 -6.81
C ARG A 296 -3.12 7.14 -7.68
N LEU A 297 -2.93 7.79 -8.82
CA LEU A 297 -3.97 7.97 -9.83
C LEU A 297 -4.11 6.69 -10.67
N LEU A 298 -5.34 6.31 -10.98
CA LEU A 298 -5.64 5.26 -11.96
C LEU A 298 -5.52 5.80 -13.39
N GLU A 299 -4.29 6.09 -13.82
CA GLU A 299 -3.91 6.85 -15.03
C GLU A 299 -4.58 6.40 -16.34
N ARG A 300 -4.98 5.13 -16.43
CA ARG A 300 -5.48 4.51 -17.65
C ARG A 300 -6.73 3.70 -17.38
N HIS A 301 -7.52 3.49 -18.42
CA HIS A 301 -8.60 2.54 -18.37
C HIS A 301 -8.89 1.86 -19.70
N LEU A 302 -9.30 0.59 -19.63
CA LEU A 302 -9.99 -0.08 -20.74
C LEU A 302 -11.47 0.26 -20.68
N LYS A 303 -12.07 0.51 -21.83
CA LYS A 303 -13.48 0.88 -22.00
C LYS A 303 -14.10 0.02 -23.09
N LYS A 304 -15.28 -0.53 -22.84
CA LYS A 304 -16.16 -1.08 -23.88
C LYS A 304 -17.58 -0.60 -23.66
N GLY A 305 -18.25 -0.23 -24.75
CA GLY A 305 -19.61 0.31 -24.71
C GLY A 305 -19.68 1.82 -24.45
N VAL A 306 -20.72 2.44 -25.00
CA VAL A 306 -21.00 3.89 -24.98
C VAL A 306 -22.27 4.25 -24.18
N ASN A 307 -22.93 3.25 -23.59
CA ASN A 307 -24.17 3.45 -22.84
C ASN A 307 -23.85 3.96 -21.40
N HIS A 308 -24.80 4.61 -20.74
CA HIS A 308 -24.70 4.90 -19.30
C HIS A 308 -25.11 3.70 -18.43
N ASN A 309 -25.76 2.69 -19.04
CA ASN A 309 -26.15 1.48 -18.33
C ASN A 309 -24.94 0.56 -18.06
N ALA A 310 -24.65 0.35 -16.77
CA ALA A 310 -23.57 -0.49 -16.26
C ALA A 310 -23.65 -1.95 -16.72
N LEU A 311 -24.84 -2.46 -17.06
CA LEU A 311 -25.04 -3.82 -17.59
C LEU A 311 -24.29 -4.05 -18.92
N TYR A 312 -24.13 -2.99 -19.72
CA TYR A 312 -23.57 -3.05 -21.07
C TYR A 312 -22.23 -2.33 -21.22
N CYS A 313 -21.72 -1.71 -20.15
CA CYS A 313 -20.52 -0.89 -20.21
C CYS A 313 -19.44 -1.40 -19.27
N LEU A 314 -18.29 -1.71 -19.88
CA LEU A 314 -17.09 -2.16 -19.19
C LEU A 314 -16.15 -0.97 -18.99
N ARG A 315 -15.65 -0.80 -17.77
CA ARG A 315 -14.47 0.02 -17.46
C ARG A 315 -13.53 -0.77 -16.56
N ILE A 316 -12.24 -0.75 -16.86
CA ILE A 316 -11.19 -1.33 -16.01
C ILE A 316 -10.13 -0.25 -15.83
N TYR A 317 -10.00 0.30 -14.62
CA TYR A 317 -9.11 1.40 -14.29
C TYR A 317 -7.82 0.87 -13.66
N PHE A 318 -6.67 1.28 -14.18
CA PHE A 318 -5.38 0.75 -13.79
C PHE A 318 -4.23 1.74 -13.99
N PHE A 319 -3.09 1.45 -13.38
CA PHE A 319 -1.81 2.07 -13.71
C PHE A 319 -0.69 1.01 -13.70
N TRP A 320 0.48 1.38 -14.20
CA TRP A 320 1.67 0.53 -14.14
C TRP A 320 2.57 0.98 -13.00
N ASP A 321 2.97 0.03 -12.15
CA ASP A 321 3.93 0.30 -11.10
C ASP A 321 5.33 -0.16 -11.52
N GLU A 322 6.19 0.80 -11.90
CA GLU A 322 7.56 0.52 -12.36
C GLU A 322 8.39 -0.26 -11.33
N LYS A 323 8.13 -0.06 -10.03
CA LYS A 323 8.92 -0.69 -8.96
C LYS A 323 8.66 -2.19 -8.86
N SER A 324 7.38 -2.56 -8.81
CA SER A 324 6.97 -3.96 -8.72
C SER A 324 6.80 -4.62 -10.10
N SER A 325 6.84 -3.84 -11.19
CA SER A 325 6.49 -4.28 -12.54
C SER A 325 5.09 -4.90 -12.62
N HIS A 326 4.12 -4.39 -11.86
CA HIS A 326 2.73 -4.85 -11.91
C HIS A 326 1.83 -3.88 -12.65
N VAL A 327 0.81 -4.43 -13.32
CA VAL A 327 -0.39 -3.68 -13.67
C VAL A 327 -1.32 -3.67 -12.46
N VAL A 328 -1.41 -2.51 -11.81
CA VAL A 328 -2.25 -2.32 -10.62
C VAL A 328 -3.64 -1.91 -11.07
N ILE A 329 -4.63 -2.77 -10.81
CA ILE A 329 -6.03 -2.54 -11.16
C ILE A 329 -6.77 -2.02 -9.93
N GLY A 330 -7.22 -0.77 -10.00
CA GLY A 330 -7.89 -0.09 -8.89
C GLY A 330 -9.40 -0.26 -8.84
N SER A 331 -10.04 -0.44 -10.00
CA SER A 331 -11.48 -0.61 -10.11
C SER A 331 -11.88 -1.32 -11.41
N LEU A 332 -12.85 -2.24 -11.33
CA LEU A 332 -13.48 -2.96 -12.44
C LEU A 332 -14.80 -3.59 -11.98
N PRO A 333 -15.71 -4.02 -12.88
CA PRO A 333 -15.75 -3.76 -14.32
C PRO A 333 -16.62 -2.55 -14.69
N GLY A 334 -17.05 -1.74 -13.72
CA GLY A 334 -18.00 -0.64 -13.91
C GLY A 334 -17.35 0.75 -13.96
N HIS A 335 -18.14 1.73 -14.42
CA HIS A 335 -17.73 3.13 -14.44
C HIS A 335 -17.61 3.70 -13.01
N LEU A 336 -16.59 4.50 -12.75
CA LEU A 336 -16.47 5.28 -11.50
C LEU A 336 -17.43 6.47 -11.53
N ARG A 337 -18.05 6.84 -10.42
CA ARG A 337 -18.92 8.02 -10.41
C ARG A 337 -18.04 9.27 -10.50
N SER A 338 -18.29 10.08 -11.53
CA SER A 338 -17.70 11.42 -11.59
C SER A 338 -18.50 12.31 -10.65
N SER A 339 -17.82 13.11 -9.83
CA SER A 339 -18.45 14.09 -8.91
C SER A 339 -19.09 15.29 -9.61
N LEU A 340 -19.41 15.19 -10.91
CA LEU A 340 -20.16 16.18 -11.66
C LEU A 340 -21.62 15.74 -11.81
N THR A 341 -22.35 15.72 -10.69
CA THR A 341 -23.81 15.94 -10.64
C THR A 341 -24.20 16.57 -9.33
#